data_AF-A0A438F623-F1
#
_entry.id   AF-A0A438F623-F1
#
_cell.length_a   1.000
_cell.length_b   1.000
_cell.length_c   1.000
_cell.angle_alpha   90.00
_cell.angle_beta   90.00
_cell.angle_gamma   90.00
#
_symmetry.space_group_name_H-M   'P 1'
#
loop_
_entity.id
_entity.type
_entity.pdbx_description
1 polymer ?
#
loop_
_entity_poly.entity_id
_entity_poly.type
_entity_poly.pdbx_seq_one_letter_code
_entity_poly.pdbx_strand_id
1 'polypeptide(L)'
;MDESDNLTGHVGSPNPACEVKLVDVPEMNYRSEDQPYPRGEICVRGPILFLGYHKDEVQTYPPCLREVIDEDGWLHTGDIGLWLPGGRLKIIDRKKNIFKLAQGEYIAPEKIENVYAKCKFVAQCFVYGDSMNSSLVAIVSVDPDVLKAWAASEGSR
;
A
#
# COMPACT_ATOMS: atom_id res chain seq x y z
N MET A 1 -21.31 -3.34 -12.21
CA MET A 1 -21.21 -3.66 -10.77
C MET A 1 -21.99 -4.93 -10.56
N ASP A 2 -21.35 -5.99 -10.10
CA ASP A 2 -22.04 -7.23 -9.77
C ASP A 2 -22.63 -7.07 -8.36
N GLU A 3 -23.96 -7.08 -8.24
CA GLU A 3 -24.67 -6.77 -6.98
C GLU A 3 -24.47 -7.83 -5.88
N SER A 4 -23.94 -9.01 -6.23
CA SER A 4 -23.72 -10.11 -5.28
C SER A 4 -22.31 -10.20 -4.71
N ASP A 5 -21.45 -9.22 -4.95
CA ASP A 5 -20.04 -9.32 -4.56
C ASP A 5 -19.76 -8.83 -3.13
N ASN A 6 -19.63 -9.80 -2.22
CA ASN A 6 -19.30 -9.57 -0.80
C ASN A 6 -17.79 -9.60 -0.51
N LEU A 7 -16.92 -9.55 -1.53
CA LEU A 7 -15.47 -9.52 -1.31
C LEU A 7 -15.06 -8.21 -0.64
N THR A 8 -14.36 -8.33 0.49
CA THR A 8 -13.87 -7.18 1.26
C THR A 8 -12.38 -6.93 0.98
N GLY A 9 -11.89 -5.71 1.25
CA GLY A 9 -10.49 -5.35 1.07
C GLY A 9 -10.10 -4.91 -0.36
N HIS A 10 -11.05 -4.35 -1.10
CA HIS A 10 -10.81 -3.63 -2.36
C HIS A 10 -11.45 -2.23 -2.29
N VAL A 11 -10.94 -1.27 -3.06
CA VAL A 11 -11.49 0.10 -3.11
C VAL A 11 -12.66 0.24 -4.09
N GLY A 12 -13.09 -0.87 -4.69
CA GLY A 12 -14.19 -0.91 -5.66
C GLY A 12 -13.75 -0.46 -7.05
N SER A 13 -14.73 -0.13 -7.90
CA SER A 13 -14.47 0.36 -9.26
C SER A 13 -14.16 1.86 -9.27
N PRO A 14 -13.33 2.33 -10.21
CA PRO A 14 -13.08 3.76 -10.38
C PRO A 14 -14.36 4.57 -10.55
N ASN A 15 -14.32 5.82 -10.11
CA ASN A 15 -15.37 6.78 -10.42
C ASN A 15 -15.47 6.93 -11.95
N PRO A 16 -16.68 6.82 -12.55
CA PRO A 16 -16.85 6.95 -14.00
C PRO A 16 -16.33 8.27 -14.60
N ALA A 17 -16.27 9.33 -13.80
CA ALA A 17 -15.72 10.62 -14.22
C ALA A 17 -14.19 10.67 -14.21
N CYS A 18 -13.52 9.61 -13.79
CA CYS A 18 -12.07 9.54 -13.59
C CYS A 18 -11.48 8.38 -14.39
N GLU A 19 -10.35 8.63 -15.01
CA GLU A 19 -9.54 7.64 -15.68
C GLU A 19 -8.47 7.12 -14.71
N VAL A 20 -8.26 5.81 -14.67
CA VAL A 20 -7.26 5.16 -13.82
C VAL A 20 -6.43 4.21 -14.67
N LYS A 21 -5.11 4.32 -14.59
CA LYS A 21 -4.16 3.41 -15.22
C LYS A 21 -3.21 2.81 -14.18
N LEU A 22 -2.69 1.63 -14.47
CA LEU A 22 -1.53 1.08 -13.75
C LEU A 22 -0.28 1.34 -14.59
N VAL A 23 0.73 1.95 -13.98
CA VAL A 23 2.05 2.16 -14.61
C VAL A 23 3.02 1.12 -14.05
N ASP A 24 3.79 0.51 -14.94
CA ASP A 24 4.83 -0.44 -14.56
C ASP A 24 5.86 0.22 -13.62
N VAL A 25 6.28 -0.51 -12.59
CA VAL A 25 7.35 -0.10 -11.68
C VAL A 25 8.47 -1.13 -11.76
N PRO A 26 9.38 -1.03 -12.76
CA PRO A 26 10.44 -2.01 -12.97
C PRO A 26 11.36 -2.15 -11.76
N GLU A 27 11.58 -1.06 -11.03
CA GLU A 27 12.41 -1.01 -9.83
C GLU A 27 11.89 -1.91 -8.70
N MET A 28 10.60 -2.24 -8.70
CA MET A 28 9.93 -3.09 -7.72
C MET A 28 9.43 -4.41 -8.31
N ASN A 29 9.75 -4.66 -9.59
CA ASN A 29 9.28 -5.82 -10.35
C ASN A 29 7.74 -5.95 -10.38
N TYR A 30 7.04 -4.81 -10.43
CA TYR A 30 5.59 -4.76 -10.68
C TYR A 30 5.34 -4.39 -12.13
N ARG A 31 4.56 -5.22 -12.84
CA ARG A 31 4.18 -5.00 -14.23
C ARG A 31 2.68 -5.10 -14.43
N SER A 32 2.17 -4.26 -15.31
CA SER A 32 0.77 -4.30 -15.77
C SER A 32 0.44 -5.64 -16.46
N GLU A 33 1.45 -6.37 -16.91
CA GLU A 33 1.32 -7.70 -17.52
C GLU A 33 1.43 -8.86 -16.51
N ASP A 34 1.61 -8.57 -15.22
CA ASP A 34 1.73 -9.60 -14.19
C ASP A 34 0.47 -10.49 -14.14
N GLN A 35 0.70 -11.79 -13.94
CA GLN A 35 -0.37 -12.78 -13.73
C GLN A 35 -0.36 -13.30 -12.28
N PRO A 36 -1.53 -13.63 -11.70
CA PRO A 36 -2.86 -13.70 -12.30
C PRO A 36 -3.58 -12.35 -12.45
N TYR A 37 -3.02 -11.27 -11.89
CA TYR A 37 -3.64 -9.94 -11.87
C TYR A 37 -2.62 -8.86 -12.21
N PRO A 38 -2.94 -7.92 -13.11
CA PRO A 38 -2.12 -6.75 -13.41
C PRO A 38 -1.75 -5.95 -12.16
N ARG A 39 -0.48 -5.53 -12.05
CA ARG A 39 0.02 -4.73 -10.92
C ARG A 39 0.78 -3.50 -11.41
N GLY A 40 0.78 -2.43 -10.63
CA GLY A 40 1.56 -1.24 -10.96
C GLY A 40 1.22 -0.06 -10.06
N GLU A 41 1.90 1.05 -10.30
CA GLU A 41 1.57 2.32 -9.66
C GLU A 41 0.22 2.82 -10.17
N ILE A 42 -0.66 3.21 -9.24
CA ILE A 42 -1.97 3.74 -9.57
C ILE A 42 -1.80 5.20 -9.99
N CYS A 43 -2.14 5.50 -11.24
CA CYS A 43 -2.20 6.86 -11.74
C CYS A 43 -3.66 7.24 -12.05
N VAL A 44 -4.08 8.43 -11.65
CA VAL A 44 -5.46 8.90 -11.79
C VAL A 44 -5.49 10.20 -12.58
N ARG A 45 -6.47 10.34 -13.48
CA ARG A 45 -6.76 11.58 -14.21
C ARG A 45 -8.24 11.89 -14.13
N GLY A 46 -8.60 13.14 -13.89
CA GLY A 46 -10.01 13.56 -13.89
C GLY A 46 -10.25 14.90 -13.20
N PRO A 47 -11.51 15.35 -13.14
CA PRO A 47 -11.90 16.62 -12.54
C PRO A 47 -11.78 16.62 -11.00
N ILE A 48 -11.52 15.45 -10.40
CA ILE A 48 -11.34 15.29 -8.95
C ILE A 48 -9.93 15.62 -8.47
N LEU A 49 -8.99 15.88 -9.39
CA LEU A 49 -7.61 16.15 -9.02
C LEU A 49 -7.48 17.50 -8.29
N PHE A 50 -6.60 17.55 -7.30
CA PHE A 50 -6.36 18.76 -6.52
C PHE A 50 -5.64 19.81 -7.38
N LEU A 51 -5.97 21.09 -7.17
CA LEU A 51 -5.38 22.21 -7.91
C LEU A 51 -3.98 22.60 -7.41
N GLY A 52 -3.61 22.18 -6.21
CA GLY A 52 -2.35 22.51 -5.56
C GLY A 52 -2.43 22.40 -4.03
N TYR A 53 -1.33 22.68 -3.35
CA TYR A 53 -1.25 22.69 -1.90
C TYR A 53 -1.53 24.09 -1.36
N HIS A 54 -2.49 24.22 -0.45
CA HIS A 54 -2.87 25.53 0.09
C HIS A 54 -1.73 26.14 0.93
N LYS A 55 -1.25 27.33 0.52
CA LYS A 55 -0.14 28.09 1.14
C LYS A 55 1.26 27.46 1.01
N ASP A 56 1.40 26.43 0.20
CA ASP A 56 2.70 25.85 -0.10
C ASP A 56 3.07 26.20 -1.55
N GLU A 57 3.49 27.45 -1.77
CA GLU A 57 3.84 27.96 -3.10
C GLU A 57 4.99 27.17 -3.74
N VAL A 58 5.85 26.55 -2.92
CA VAL A 58 6.97 25.72 -3.37
C VAL A 58 6.43 24.40 -3.97
N GLN A 59 5.59 23.66 -3.24
CA GLN A 59 5.00 22.42 -3.77
C GLN A 59 3.91 22.67 -4.83
N THR A 60 3.28 23.85 -4.81
CA THR A 60 2.27 24.27 -5.80
C THR A 60 2.91 24.91 -7.04
N TYR A 61 4.22 25.20 -7.01
CA TYR A 61 4.93 25.71 -8.17
C TYR A 61 4.82 24.69 -9.31
N PRO A 62 4.53 25.10 -10.55
CA PRO A 62 4.33 24.19 -11.68
C PRO A 62 5.39 23.08 -11.87
N PRO A 63 6.71 23.27 -11.61
CA PRO A 63 7.67 22.17 -11.68
C PRO A 63 7.55 21.14 -10.56
N CYS A 64 7.08 21.50 -9.36
CA CYS A 64 6.84 20.54 -8.28
C CYS A 64 5.51 19.82 -8.45
N LEU A 65 4.49 20.53 -8.97
CA LEU A 65 3.24 19.88 -9.39
C LEU A 65 3.50 18.87 -10.52
N ARG A 66 4.48 19.12 -11.40
CA ARG A 66 4.93 18.17 -12.44
C ARG A 66 5.57 16.89 -11.89
N GLU A 67 6.11 16.91 -10.67
CA GLU A 67 6.64 15.69 -10.04
C GLU A 67 5.52 14.72 -9.65
N VAL A 68 4.31 15.25 -9.40
CA VAL A 68 3.15 14.47 -9.00
C VAL A 68 2.18 14.27 -10.16
N ILE A 69 2.08 15.24 -11.08
CA ILE A 69 1.21 15.22 -12.26
C ILE A 69 2.07 15.21 -13.52
N ASP A 70 2.00 14.12 -14.30
CA ASP A 70 2.72 14.03 -15.58
C ASP A 70 2.31 15.11 -16.59
N GLU A 71 3.11 15.30 -17.64
CA GLU A 71 2.78 16.18 -18.78
C GLU A 71 1.44 15.83 -19.44
N ASP A 72 1.03 14.56 -19.36
CA ASP A 72 -0.25 14.04 -19.86
C ASP A 72 -1.43 14.21 -18.87
N GLY A 73 -1.20 14.87 -17.73
CA GLY A 73 -2.21 15.16 -16.71
C GLY A 73 -2.52 13.99 -15.76
N TRP A 74 -1.62 13.02 -15.63
CA TRP A 74 -1.80 11.88 -14.74
C TRP A 74 -1.20 12.13 -13.36
N LEU A 75 -2.02 12.05 -12.33
CA LEU A 75 -1.55 12.10 -10.94
C LEU A 75 -0.97 10.75 -10.52
N HIS A 76 0.31 10.73 -10.17
CA HIS A 76 0.99 9.60 -9.52
C HIS A 76 0.64 9.58 -8.03
N THR A 77 -0.11 8.55 -7.62
CA THR A 77 -0.50 8.41 -6.21
C THR A 77 0.66 7.94 -5.33
N GLY A 78 1.68 7.30 -5.91
CA GLY A 78 2.71 6.59 -5.15
C GLY A 78 2.21 5.32 -4.47
N ASP A 79 0.97 4.91 -4.73
CA ASP A 79 0.38 3.66 -4.24
C ASP A 79 0.45 2.59 -5.33
N ILE A 80 0.78 1.35 -4.95
CA ILE A 80 0.78 0.19 -5.85
C ILE A 80 -0.58 -0.48 -5.77
N GLY A 81 -1.21 -0.63 -6.93
CA GLY A 81 -2.51 -1.24 -7.12
C GLY A 81 -2.44 -2.55 -7.88
N LEU A 82 -3.50 -3.34 -7.70
CA LEU A 82 -3.77 -4.58 -8.40
C LEU A 82 -5.20 -4.58 -8.92
N TRP A 83 -5.39 -4.95 -10.19
CA TRP A 83 -6.72 -5.11 -10.78
C TRP A 83 -7.30 -6.47 -10.47
N LEU A 84 -8.40 -6.49 -9.72
CA LEU A 84 -9.19 -7.69 -9.48
C LEU A 84 -10.22 -7.92 -10.61
N PRO A 85 -10.66 -9.18 -10.78
CA PRO A 85 -11.74 -9.50 -11.70
C PRO A 85 -13.00 -8.68 -11.39
N GLY A 86 -13.64 -8.14 -12.42
CA GLY A 86 -14.80 -7.26 -12.29
C GLY A 86 -14.47 -5.77 -12.20
N GLY A 87 -13.25 -5.36 -12.57
CA GLY A 87 -12.88 -3.94 -12.68
C GLY A 87 -12.76 -3.25 -11.33
N ARG A 88 -12.28 -3.99 -10.32
CA ARG A 88 -12.08 -3.50 -8.96
C ARG A 88 -10.61 -3.29 -8.68
N LEU A 89 -10.28 -2.18 -8.07
CA LEU A 89 -8.91 -1.86 -7.71
C LEU A 89 -8.65 -2.30 -6.25
N LYS A 90 -7.49 -2.90 -6.02
CA LYS A 90 -7.00 -3.23 -4.69
C LYS A 90 -5.64 -2.59 -4.49
N ILE A 91 -5.51 -1.76 -3.46
CA ILE A 91 -4.21 -1.21 -3.06
C ILE A 91 -3.47 -2.32 -2.31
N ILE A 92 -2.25 -2.62 -2.76
CA ILE A 92 -1.43 -3.68 -2.21
C ILE A 92 -0.21 -3.16 -1.46
N ASP A 93 0.25 -1.95 -1.79
CA ASP A 93 1.50 -1.42 -1.24
C ASP A 93 1.65 0.09 -1.48
N ARG A 94 2.72 0.66 -0.91
CA ARG A 94 3.18 2.03 -1.20
C ARG A 94 4.59 2.02 -1.76
N LYS A 95 4.81 2.77 -2.85
CA LYS A 95 6.12 2.91 -3.51
C LYS A 95 7.21 3.36 -2.52
N LYS A 96 6.89 4.22 -1.55
CA LYS A 96 7.87 4.71 -0.56
C LYS A 96 8.12 3.78 0.62
N ASN A 97 7.23 2.82 0.90
CA ASN A 97 7.32 1.97 2.10
C ASN A 97 7.95 0.60 1.83
N ILE A 98 8.37 0.30 0.61
CA ILE A 98 9.01 -0.98 0.26
C ILE A 98 10.52 -0.90 0.50
N PHE A 99 11.08 -1.91 1.14
CA PHE A 99 12.53 -2.10 1.25
C PHE A 99 12.99 -3.33 0.45
N LYS A 100 14.14 -3.17 -0.19
CA LYS A 100 14.87 -4.24 -0.88
C LYS A 100 15.90 -4.82 0.07
N LEU A 101 15.85 -6.12 0.34
CA LEU A 101 16.86 -6.79 1.15
C LEU A 101 18.14 -7.07 0.37
N ALA A 102 19.22 -7.41 1.07
CA ALA A 102 20.53 -7.68 0.46
C ALA A 102 20.49 -8.80 -0.62
N GLN A 103 19.57 -9.76 -0.48
CA GLN A 103 19.35 -10.83 -1.46
C GLN A 103 18.56 -10.40 -2.72
N GLY A 104 18.12 -9.15 -2.79
CA GLY A 104 17.36 -8.62 -3.93
C GLY A 104 15.86 -8.87 -3.86
N GLU A 105 15.35 -9.43 -2.77
CA GLU A 105 13.91 -9.57 -2.51
C GLU A 105 13.30 -8.24 -2.06
N TYR A 106 12.10 -7.94 -2.56
CA TYR A 106 11.34 -6.75 -2.20
C TYR A 106 10.26 -7.10 -1.19
N ILE A 107 10.22 -6.36 -0.09
CA ILE A 107 9.31 -6.64 1.02
C ILE A 107 8.48 -5.42 1.35
N ALA A 108 7.18 -5.67 1.47
CA ALA A 108 6.15 -4.75 1.94
C ALA A 108 5.96 -4.91 3.46
N PRO A 109 6.39 -3.95 4.30
CA PRO A 109 6.20 -4.02 5.75
C PRO A 109 4.72 -4.08 6.10
N GLU A 110 3.89 -3.25 5.47
CA GLU A 110 2.45 -3.15 5.76
C GLU A 110 1.73 -4.49 5.59
N LYS A 111 2.13 -5.30 4.60
CA LYS A 111 1.54 -6.63 4.39
C LYS A 111 1.86 -7.57 5.55
N ILE A 112 3.10 -7.52 6.05
CA ILE A 112 3.56 -8.34 7.17
C ILE A 112 2.91 -7.86 8.48
N GLU A 113 2.88 -6.55 8.70
CA GLU A 113 2.22 -5.91 9.85
C GLU A 113 0.73 -6.28 9.90
N ASN A 114 0.02 -6.21 8.77
CA ASN A 114 -1.38 -6.60 8.69
C ASN A 114 -1.63 -8.09 8.98
N VAL A 115 -0.66 -8.96 8.71
CA VAL A 115 -0.76 -10.37 9.09
C VAL A 115 -0.57 -10.53 10.61
N TYR A 116 0.44 -9.87 11.19
CA TYR A 116 0.68 -9.93 12.63
C TYR A 116 -0.40 -9.23 13.46
N ALA A 117 -1.02 -8.17 12.94
CA ALA A 117 -2.14 -7.47 13.58
C ALA A 117 -3.39 -8.35 13.75
N LYS A 118 -3.50 -9.48 13.03
CA LYS A 118 -4.57 -10.47 13.24
C LYS A 118 -4.33 -11.33 14.48
N CYS A 119 -3.12 -11.33 15.04
CA CYS A 119 -2.79 -12.05 16.26
C CYS A 119 -3.38 -11.29 17.46
N LYS A 120 -4.17 -11.99 18.28
CA LYS A 120 -4.84 -11.41 19.46
C LYS A 120 -3.87 -10.83 20.49
N PHE A 121 -2.62 -11.29 20.50
CA PHE A 121 -1.60 -10.83 21.44
C PHE A 121 -0.89 -9.55 20.98
N VAL A 122 -1.01 -9.18 19.71
CA VAL A 122 -0.29 -8.05 19.11
C VAL A 122 -1.23 -6.85 19.07
N ALA A 123 -0.90 -5.81 19.82
CA ALA A 123 -1.62 -4.54 19.77
C ALA A 123 -1.12 -3.69 18.59
N GLN A 124 0.20 -3.59 18.42
CA GLN A 124 0.83 -2.85 17.32
C GLN A 124 2.09 -3.58 16.86
N CYS A 125 2.35 -3.56 15.54
CA CYS A 125 3.55 -4.14 14.95
C CYS A 125 4.14 -3.11 13.99
N PHE A 126 5.44 -2.88 14.09
CA PHE A 126 6.21 -2.05 13.18
C PHE A 126 7.39 -2.86 12.63
N VAL A 127 7.42 -3.06 11.32
CA VAL A 127 8.45 -3.86 10.65
C VAL A 127 9.47 -2.93 10.00
N TYR A 128 10.74 -3.18 10.29
CA TYR A 128 11.88 -2.48 9.74
C TYR A 128 12.78 -3.44 8.96
N GLY A 129 13.16 -3.01 7.76
CA GLY A 129 14.14 -3.70 6.91
C GLY A 129 15.20 -2.72 6.43
N ASP A 130 16.44 -3.18 6.36
CA ASP A 130 17.57 -2.43 5.81
C ASP A 130 18.14 -3.17 4.61
N SER A 131 18.50 -2.45 3.56
CA SER A 131 19.01 -3.03 2.32
C SER A 131 20.38 -3.69 2.44
N MET A 132 21.13 -3.35 3.48
CA MET A 132 22.42 -3.98 3.78
C MET A 132 22.26 -5.31 4.52
N ASN A 133 21.06 -5.60 5.02
CA ASN A 133 20.77 -6.77 5.83
C ASN A 133 19.84 -7.73 5.07
N SER A 134 19.98 -9.03 5.32
CA SER A 134 19.11 -10.06 4.74
C SER A 134 17.91 -10.42 5.63
N SER A 135 17.82 -9.82 6.80
CA SER A 135 16.82 -10.13 7.83
C SER A 135 16.00 -8.89 8.16
N LEU A 136 14.73 -9.11 8.49
CA LEU A 136 13.81 -8.08 8.99
C LEU A 136 13.83 -8.06 10.51
N VAL A 137 13.63 -6.87 11.07
CA VAL A 137 13.42 -6.67 12.50
C VAL A 137 12.02 -6.09 12.68
N ALA A 138 11.31 -6.51 13.73
CA ALA A 138 10.00 -5.94 14.06
C ALA A 138 9.96 -5.49 15.52
N ILE A 139 9.34 -4.35 15.76
CA ILE A 139 8.97 -3.88 17.10
C ILE A 139 7.50 -4.22 17.29
N VAL A 140 7.22 -5.07 18.27
CA VAL A 140 5.87 -5.55 18.56
C VAL A 140 5.46 -5.07 19.94
N SER A 141 4.38 -4.28 19.99
CA SER A 141 3.68 -3.93 21.21
C SER A 141 2.59 -4.97 21.47
N VAL A 142 2.64 -5.59 22.64
CA VAL A 142 1.66 -6.63 23.04
C VAL A 142 0.47 -6.01 23.76
N ASP A 143 -0.70 -6.61 23.57
CA ASP A 143 -1.91 -6.21 24.32
C ASP A 143 -1.80 -6.71 25.78
N PRO A 144 -1.72 -5.80 26.76
CA PRO A 144 -1.50 -6.18 28.15
C PRO A 144 -2.72 -6.91 28.76
N ASP A 145 -3.93 -6.65 28.29
CA ASP A 145 -5.14 -7.25 28.85
C ASP A 145 -5.31 -8.69 28.35
N VAL A 146 -5.06 -8.91 27.06
CA VAL A 146 -5.02 -10.27 26.47
C VAL A 146 -3.88 -11.09 27.07
N LEU A 147 -2.70 -10.48 27.25
CA LEU A 147 -1.54 -11.16 27.82
C LEU A 147 -1.77 -11.57 29.29
N LYS A 148 -2.35 -10.68 30.11
CA LYS A 148 -2.68 -10.99 31.52
C LYS A 148 -3.73 -12.09 31.61
N ALA A 149 -4.77 -12.04 30.78
CA ALA A 149 -5.82 -13.06 30.75
C ALA A 149 -5.25 -14.43 30.36
N TRP A 150 -4.38 -14.47 29.36
CA TRP A 150 -3.69 -15.70 28.95
C TRP A 150 -2.74 -16.21 30.06
N ALA A 151 -1.93 -15.36 30.66
CA ALA A 151 -1.01 -15.73 31.75
C ALA A 151 -1.75 -16.28 32.98
N ALA A 152 -2.92 -15.73 33.30
CA ALA A 152 -3.79 -16.25 34.34
C ALA A 152 -4.40 -17.63 33.98
N SER A 153 -4.64 -17.90 32.70
CA SER A 153 -5.20 -19.17 32.21
C SER A 153 -4.16 -20.29 32.08
N GLU A 154 -2.91 -19.97 31.76
CA GLU A 154 -1.82 -20.97 31.61
C GLU A 154 -1.09 -21.28 32.92
N GLY A 155 -1.44 -20.61 34.01
CA GLY A 155 -1.00 -21.02 35.34
C GLY A 155 0.48 -20.75 35.59
N SER A 156 0.92 -19.50 35.51
CA SER A 156 2.10 -19.09 36.28
C SER A 156 1.71 -18.89 37.75
N ARG A 157 1.98 -19.93 38.55
CA ARG A 157 2.33 -19.74 39.96
C ARG A 157 3.58 -18.86 40.09
#